data_AF-D6V4F0-F1
#
_entry.id   AF-D6V4F0-F1
#
_cell.length_a   1.000
_cell.length_b   1.000
_cell.length_c   1.000
_cell.angle_alpha   90.00
_cell.angle_beta   90.00
_cell.angle_gamma   90.00
#
_symmetry.space_group_name_H-M   'P 1'
#
loop_
_entity.id
_entity.type
_entity.pdbx_description
1 polymer ?
#
loop_
_entity_poly.entity_id
_entity_poly.type
_entity_poly.pdbx_seq_one_letter_code
_entity_poly.pdbx_strand_id
1 'polypeptide(L)' 'MHDDVLVDRYNFFIFEVVKAHVAASPKHPETLHYTGDGVFMVSGKIISRRSLFRPEMLG' A
#
# COMPACT_ATOMS: atom_id res chain seq x y z
N MET A 1 -6.16 26.54 9.41
CA MET A 1 -6.01 25.55 10.49
C MET A 1 -7.03 24.44 10.24
N HIS A 2 -6.72 23.51 9.34
CA HIS A 2 -7.62 22.41 8.93
C HIS A 2 -6.96 21.03 9.06
N ASP A 3 -5.64 20.97 9.25
CA ASP A 3 -4.90 19.71 9.38
C ASP A 3 -5.21 18.97 10.70
N ASP A 4 -5.44 19.70 11.79
CA ASP A 4 -5.61 19.09 13.13
C ASP A 4 -6.95 18.35 13.30
N VAL A 5 -7.98 18.69 12.51
CA VAL A 5 -9.33 18.10 12.68
C VAL A 5 -9.35 16.61 12.34
N LEU A 6 -8.52 16.18 11.38
CA LEU A 6 -8.44 14.77 10.99
C LEU A 6 -7.63 13.94 11.98
N VAL A 7 -6.63 14.56 12.63
CA VAL A 7 -5.87 13.94 13.72
C VAL A 7 -6.80 13.67 14.89
N ASP A 8 -7.50 14.70 15.38
CA ASP A 8 -8.35 14.56 16.57
C ASP A 8 -9.54 13.63 16.36
N ARG A 9 -10.13 13.64 15.16
CA ARG A 9 -11.33 12.85 14.87
C ARG A 9 -11.02 11.41 14.45
N TYR A 10 -9.94 11.19 13.71
CA TYR A 10 -9.67 9.92 13.05
C TYR A 10 -8.28 9.34 13.34
N ASN A 11 -7.45 10.05 14.11
CA ASN A 11 -6.02 9.74 14.27
C ASN A 11 -5.33 9.60 12.89
N PHE A 12 -5.68 10.50 11.96
CA PHE A 12 -5.17 10.45 10.59
C PHE A 12 -3.92 11.32 10.44
N PHE A 13 -2.84 10.75 9.89
CA PHE A 13 -1.55 11.41 9.72
C PHE A 13 -1.07 11.35 8.27
N ILE A 14 -0.38 12.40 7.83
CA ILE A 14 0.31 12.47 6.52
C ILE A 14 1.81 12.41 6.79
N PHE A 15 2.49 11.43 6.20
CA PHE A 15 3.94 11.26 6.32
C PHE A 15 4.63 11.43 4.97
N GLU A 16 5.80 12.10 4.99
CA GLU A 16 6.73 12.09 3.86
C GLU A 16 7.64 10.84 3.96
N VAL A 17 7.69 10.04 2.91
CA VAL A 17 8.58 8.87 2.85
C VAL A 17 9.97 9.34 2.45
N VAL A 18 10.89 9.41 3.43
CA VAL A 18 12.28 9.85 3.19
C VAL A 18 13.23 8.72 2.79
N LYS A 19 12.90 7.47 3.13
CA LYS A 19 13.70 6.28 2.82
C LYS A 19 12.86 5.02 2.91
N ALA A 20 13.12 4.04 2.04
CA ALA A 20 12.55 2.70 2.10
C ALA A 20 13.67 1.64 2.16
N HIS A 21 13.45 0.59 2.95
CA HIS A 21 14.33 -0.58 3.02
C HIS A 21 13.59 -1.77 2.39
N VAL A 22 14.23 -2.44 1.43
CA VAL A 22 13.64 -3.55 0.68
C VAL A 22 14.63 -4.70 0.56
N ALA A 23 14.14 -5.94 0.64
CA ALA A 23 14.94 -7.12 0.34
C ALA A 23 15.23 -7.18 -1.17
N ALA A 24 16.45 -7.54 -1.55
CA ALA A 24 16.84 -7.64 -2.97
C ALA A 24 16.09 -8.74 -3.74
N SER A 25 15.65 -9.78 -3.02
CA SER A 25 14.86 -10.89 -3.59
C SER A 25 13.92 -11.47 -2.54
N PRO A 26 12.73 -11.96 -2.94
CA PRO A 26 12.20 -12.02 -4.31
C PRO A 26 11.71 -10.65 -4.80
N LYS A 27 11.59 -10.48 -6.13
CA LYS A 27 11.04 -9.25 -6.75
C LYS A 27 9.64 -8.90 -6.24
N HIS A 28 8.87 -9.93 -5.85
CA HIS A 28 7.51 -9.82 -5.36
C HIS A 28 7.40 -10.59 -4.04
N PRO A 29 7.64 -9.94 -2.88
CA PRO A 29 7.47 -10.59 -1.58
C PRO A 29 5.99 -10.91 -1.33
N GLU A 30 5.75 -11.99 -0.60
CA GLU A 30 4.43 -12.27 -0.05
C GLU A 30 4.05 -11.18 0.95
N THR A 31 2.79 -10.75 0.90
CA THR A 31 2.26 -9.73 1.80
C THR A 31 1.04 -10.28 2.53
N LEU A 32 0.86 -9.84 3.77
CA LEU A 32 -0.28 -10.20 4.60
C LEU A 32 -1.31 -9.08 4.62
N HIS A 33 -2.58 -9.45 4.54
CA HIS A 33 -3.73 -8.57 4.68
C HIS A 33 -4.49 -8.97 5.93
N TYR A 34 -4.62 -8.05 6.89
CA TYR A 34 -5.42 -8.27 8.08
C TYR A 34 -6.91 -8.08 7.76
N THR A 35 -7.75 -9.03 8.16
CA THR A 35 -9.19 -9.02 7.87
C THR A 35 -10.07 -8.82 9.10
N GLY A 36 -9.50 -8.64 10.29
CA GLY A 36 -10.23 -8.61 11.56
C GLY A 36 -10.07 -9.90 12.36
N ASP A 37 -10.41 -9.87 13.66
CA ASP A 37 -10.47 -11.02 14.57
C ASP A 37 -9.20 -11.89 14.62
N GLY A 38 -8.02 -11.29 14.43
CA GLY A 38 -6.76 -12.03 14.37
C GLY A 38 -6.55 -12.84 13.09
N VAL A 39 -7.40 -12.68 12.07
CA VAL A 39 -7.34 -13.41 10.80
C VAL A 39 -6.55 -12.61 9.77
N PHE A 40 -5.65 -13.31 9.06
CA PHE A 40 -4.81 -12.77 8.01
C PHE A 40 -4.91 -13.60 6.74
N MET A 41 -4.83 -12.93 5.59
CA MET A 41 -4.74 -13.52 4.26
C MET A 41 -3.36 -13.24 3.66
N VAL A 42 -2.75 -14.24 3.02
CA VAL A 42 -1.59 -14.03 2.15
C VAL A 42 -2.08 -13.58 0.77
N SER A 43 -1.48 -12.53 0.20
CA SER A 43 -1.78 -12.08 -1.16
C SER A 43 -1.69 -13.23 -2.17
N GLY A 44 -2.72 -13.34 -3.01
CA GLY A 44 -2.73 -14.30 -4.12
C GLY A 44 -1.79 -13.92 -5.28
N LYS A 45 -1.98 -14.59 -6.41
CA LYS A 45 -1.17 -14.39 -7.62
C LYS A 45 -1.19 -12.94 -8.11
N ILE A 46 -0.02 -12.42 -8.46
CA ILE A 46 0.11 -11.12 -9.15
C ILE A 46 -0.37 -11.25 -10.60
N ILE A 47 -1.27 -10.37 -11.00
CA ILE A 47 -1.84 -10.31 -12.35
C ILE A 47 -1.53 -8.95 -12.95
N SER A 48 -0.85 -8.93 -14.09
CA SER A 48 -0.64 -7.70 -14.85
C SER A 48 -1.87 -7.39 -15.71
N ARG A 49 -2.40 -6.18 -15.57
CA ARG A 49 -3.44 -5.62 -16.44
C ARG A 49 -2.94 -4.43 -17.26
N ARG A 50 -1.62 -4.25 -17.38
CA ARG A 50 -1.01 -3.10 -18.07
C ARG A 50 -1.55 -2.88 -19.48
N SER A 51 -1.88 -3.94 -20.22
CA SER A 51 -2.45 -3.86 -21.56
C SER A 51 -3.81 -3.16 -21.65
N LEU A 52 -4.51 -2.98 -20.53
CA LEU A 52 -5.79 -2.28 -20.47
C LEU A 52 -5.63 -0.76 -20.26
N PHE A 53 -4.41 -0.29 -20.03
CA PHE A 53 -4.13 1.11 -19.73
C PHE A 53 -3.42 1.78 -20.91
N ARG A 54 -3.83 3.02 -21.22
CA ARG A 54 -3.09 3.91 -22.12
C ARG A 54 -1.69 4.19 -21.53
N PRO A 55 -0.64 4.34 -22.36
CA PRO A 55 0.73 4.50 -21.88
C PRO A 55 0.89 5.64 -20.85
N GLU A 56 0.19 6.76 -21.01
CA GLU A 56 0.26 7.90 -20.10
C GLU A 56 -0.34 7.66 -18.70
N MET A 57 -1.08 6.56 -18.51
CA MET A 57 -1.59 6.14 -17.19
C MET A 57 -0.63 5.21 -16.45
N LEU A 58 0.40 4.72 -17.14
CA LEU A 58 1.43 3.84 -16.60
C LEU A 58 2.67 4.72 -16.41
N GLY A 59 2.85 5.23 -15.19
CA GLY A 59 3.92 6.20 -14.86
C GLY A 59 5.34 5.77 -15.21
#